data_AF-A0A6I4YIC3-F1
#
_entry.id   AF-A0A6I4YIC3-F1
#
_cell.length_a   1.000
_cell.length_b   1.000
_cell.length_c   1.000
_cell.angle_alpha   90.00
_cell.angle_beta   90.00
_cell.angle_gamma   90.00
#
_symmetry.space_group_name_H-M   'P 1'
#
loop_
_entity.id
_entity.type
_entity.pdbx_description
1 polymer ?
#
loop_
_entity_poly.entity_id
_entity_poly.type
_entity_poly.pdbx_seq_one_letter_code
_entity_poly.pdbx_strand_id
1 'polypeptide(L)'
;MSLFPPKPPFTRDTASQKVRLAEDAWNSRDPERVAQAYTLDSRWRNRDQFVNGREDIVQFLTQKWQKERHYRLIKSLWAFHENRIAVRFAYEWQDQAGQWWRSYGNENWQFAPNGQMSSRHASINDVQILEEERVLCWSGESRPEDFPDMEVLGL
;
A
#
# COMPACT_ATOMS: atom_id res chain seq x y z
N MET A 1 10.05 7.38 23.12
CA MET A 1 9.76 8.12 21.85
C MET A 1 8.94 7.21 20.96
N SER A 2 7.91 7.73 20.28
CA SER A 2 6.96 6.86 19.58
C SER A 2 7.47 6.39 18.23
N LEU A 3 7.32 5.10 17.92
CA LEU A 3 7.97 4.44 16.77
C LEU A 3 7.32 4.66 15.41
N PHE A 4 6.07 5.18 15.31
CA PHE A 4 5.33 5.26 14.04
C PHE A 4 4.59 6.60 13.79
N PRO A 5 5.27 7.76 13.81
CA PRO A 5 4.66 9.00 13.32
C PRO A 5 4.36 8.93 11.80
N PRO A 6 3.44 9.75 11.27
CA PRO A 6 2.46 10.58 11.98
C PRO A 6 1.42 9.76 12.74
N LYS A 7 0.82 10.37 13.77
CA LYS A 7 -0.21 9.76 14.63
C LYS A 7 -1.57 10.44 14.44
N PRO A 8 -2.67 9.71 14.72
CA PRO A 8 -3.98 10.33 14.78
C PRO A 8 -4.14 11.26 16.00
N PRO A 9 -5.04 12.26 15.96
CA PRO A 9 -5.87 12.62 14.81
C PRO A 9 -5.05 13.26 13.68
N PHE A 10 -5.37 12.91 12.44
CA PHE A 10 -4.64 13.40 11.27
C PHE A 10 -5.13 14.78 10.81
N THR A 11 -4.20 15.57 10.33
CA THR A 11 -4.41 16.70 9.41
C THR A 11 -4.24 16.23 7.96
N ARG A 12 -4.56 17.07 6.98
CA ARG A 12 -4.32 16.75 5.56
C ARG A 12 -2.85 16.42 5.31
N ASP A 13 -1.94 17.25 5.79
CA ASP A 13 -0.50 17.09 5.56
C ASP A 13 0.03 15.81 6.21
N THR A 14 -0.37 15.53 7.45
CA THR A 14 0.05 14.32 8.16
C THR A 14 -0.59 13.05 7.62
N ALA A 15 -1.83 13.12 7.09
CA ALA A 15 -2.46 12.02 6.37
C ALA A 15 -1.72 11.72 5.06
N SER A 16 -1.42 12.74 4.25
CA SER A 16 -0.62 12.59 3.02
C SER A 16 0.76 12.00 3.30
N GLN A 17 1.43 12.49 4.35
CA GLN A 17 2.71 11.91 4.79
C GLN A 17 2.55 10.44 5.21
N LYS A 18 1.47 10.08 5.92
CA LYS A 18 1.20 8.70 6.31
C LYS A 18 0.98 7.79 5.09
N VAL A 19 0.27 8.28 4.08
CA VAL A 19 0.06 7.58 2.80
C VAL A 19 1.39 7.35 2.08
N ARG A 20 2.24 8.38 2.00
CA ARG A 20 3.56 8.28 1.36
C ARG A 20 4.49 7.30 2.08
N LEU A 21 4.57 7.35 3.41
CA LEU A 21 5.36 6.39 4.20
C LEU A 21 4.88 4.94 4.00
N ALA A 22 3.57 4.73 3.88
CA ALA A 22 3.02 3.43 3.56
C ALA A 22 3.37 3.01 2.12
N GLU A 23 3.30 3.90 1.13
CA GLU A 23 3.75 3.63 -0.24
C GLU A 23 5.22 3.18 -0.28
N ASP A 24 6.10 3.90 0.40
CA ASP A 24 7.53 3.58 0.45
C ASP A 24 7.79 2.23 1.11
N ALA A 25 7.11 1.95 2.23
CA ALA A 25 7.22 0.67 2.90
C ALA A 25 6.79 -0.49 1.98
N TRP A 26 5.65 -0.37 1.30
CA TRP A 26 5.16 -1.42 0.40
C TRP A 26 6.04 -1.60 -0.85
N ASN A 27 6.67 -0.55 -1.37
CA ASN A 27 7.61 -0.66 -2.49
C ASN A 27 8.94 -1.34 -2.12
N SER A 28 9.31 -1.39 -0.83
CA SER A 28 10.43 -2.22 -0.38
C SER A 28 10.22 -3.71 -0.66
N ARG A 29 8.95 -4.16 -0.72
CA ARG A 29 8.55 -5.56 -0.87
C ARG A 29 9.15 -6.48 0.21
N ASP A 30 9.41 -5.92 1.39
CA ASP A 30 9.88 -6.61 2.58
C ASP A 30 8.69 -6.88 3.53
N PRO A 31 8.25 -8.15 3.67
CA PRO A 31 7.10 -8.50 4.51
C PRO A 31 7.24 -8.06 5.96
N GLU A 32 8.41 -8.24 6.56
CA GLU A 32 8.67 -7.93 7.97
C GLU A 32 8.66 -6.43 8.20
N ARG A 33 9.35 -5.68 7.33
CA ARG A 33 9.38 -4.21 7.39
C ARG A 33 7.98 -3.62 7.25
N VAL A 34 7.17 -4.13 6.32
CA VAL A 34 5.80 -3.64 6.13
C VAL A 34 4.92 -4.02 7.33
N ALA A 35 5.03 -5.23 7.84
CA ALA A 35 4.22 -5.73 8.96
C ALA A 35 4.41 -4.92 10.26
N GLN A 36 5.58 -4.30 10.47
CA GLN A 36 5.83 -3.43 11.63
C GLN A 36 4.87 -2.23 11.73
N ALA A 37 4.33 -1.75 10.60
CA ALA A 37 3.36 -0.64 10.59
C ALA A 37 1.98 -1.02 11.15
N TYR A 38 1.73 -2.30 11.42
CA TYR A 38 0.43 -2.83 11.89
C TYR A 38 0.50 -3.26 13.36
N THR A 39 -0.60 -3.13 14.09
CA THR A 39 -0.67 -3.65 15.47
C THR A 39 -0.53 -5.17 15.50
N LEU A 40 -0.15 -5.75 16.64
CA LEU A 40 0.03 -7.20 16.77
C LEU A 40 -1.26 -7.96 16.45
N ASP A 41 -2.40 -7.37 16.77
CA ASP A 41 -3.76 -7.86 16.59
C ASP A 41 -4.49 -7.23 15.38
N SER A 42 -3.74 -6.65 14.43
CA SER A 42 -4.31 -5.93 13.28
C SER A 42 -5.24 -6.83 12.45
N ARG A 43 -6.38 -6.29 12.01
CA ARG A 43 -7.38 -7.06 11.25
C ARG A 43 -7.46 -6.58 9.82
N TRP A 44 -7.27 -7.46 8.85
CA TRP A 44 -7.42 -7.10 7.45
C TRP A 44 -8.53 -7.86 6.76
N ARG A 45 -9.10 -7.18 5.77
CA ARG A 45 -9.69 -7.83 4.59
C ARG A 45 -8.92 -7.35 3.37
N ASN A 46 -8.34 -8.26 2.61
CA ASN A 46 -7.67 -7.98 1.34
C ASN A 46 -8.36 -8.79 0.25
N ARG A 47 -9.10 -8.12 -0.64
CA ARG A 47 -10.02 -8.77 -1.59
C ARG A 47 -11.01 -9.67 -0.85
N ASP A 48 -10.92 -10.97 -1.06
CA ASP A 48 -11.70 -12.05 -0.48
C ASP A 48 -11.00 -12.75 0.71
N GLN A 49 -9.78 -12.34 1.05
CA GLN A 49 -8.99 -12.94 2.13
C GLN A 49 -9.05 -12.13 3.42
N PHE A 50 -9.06 -12.82 4.55
CA PHE A 50 -9.02 -12.23 5.89
C PHE A 50 -7.72 -12.62 6.58
N VAL A 51 -7.05 -11.64 7.20
CA VAL A 51 -5.71 -11.79 7.79
C VAL A 51 -5.76 -11.23 9.21
N ASN A 52 -5.35 -12.01 10.21
CA ASN A 52 -5.56 -11.67 11.61
C ASN A 52 -4.24 -11.66 12.39
N GLY A 53 -3.70 -10.46 12.57
CA GLY A 53 -2.48 -10.21 13.33
C GLY A 53 -1.23 -10.09 12.46
N ARG A 54 -0.14 -9.65 13.10
CA ARG A 54 1.10 -9.30 12.38
C ARG A 54 1.76 -10.50 11.71
N GLU A 55 1.73 -11.67 12.33
CA GLU A 55 2.33 -12.89 11.78
C GLU A 55 1.62 -13.32 10.48
N ASP A 56 0.29 -13.33 10.48
CA ASP A 56 -0.52 -13.61 9.29
C ASP A 56 -0.26 -12.58 8.17
N ILE A 57 -0.04 -11.32 8.54
CA ILE A 57 0.32 -10.25 7.59
C ILE A 57 1.65 -10.56 6.91
N VAL A 58 2.68 -10.99 7.65
CA VAL A 58 3.98 -11.38 7.08
C VAL A 58 3.79 -12.52 6.08
N GLN A 59 3.01 -13.54 6.44
CA GLN A 59 2.74 -14.68 5.55
C GLN A 59 2.01 -14.25 4.27
N PHE A 60 0.96 -13.44 4.40
CA PHE A 60 0.21 -12.89 3.27
C PHE A 60 1.12 -12.09 2.32
N LEU A 61 1.95 -11.20 2.87
CA LEU A 61 2.85 -10.35 2.08
C LEU A 61 3.96 -11.15 1.40
N THR A 62 4.46 -12.19 2.06
CA THR A 62 5.44 -13.13 1.49
C THR A 62 4.87 -13.81 0.24
N GLN A 63 3.65 -14.36 0.33
CA GLN A 63 2.98 -14.98 -0.81
C GLN A 63 2.66 -13.96 -1.91
N LYS A 64 2.23 -12.75 -1.53
CA LYS A 64 1.93 -11.67 -2.46
C LYS A 64 3.12 -11.39 -3.38
N TRP A 65 4.31 -11.18 -2.84
CA TRP A 65 5.48 -10.81 -3.66
C TRP A 65 6.23 -11.98 -4.29
N GLN A 66 5.91 -13.24 -3.90
CA GLN A 66 6.27 -14.40 -4.72
C GLN A 66 5.47 -14.46 -6.03
N LYS A 67 4.21 -14.00 -6.00
CA LYS A 67 3.32 -13.95 -7.17
C LYS A 67 3.52 -12.67 -7.99
N GLU A 68 3.54 -11.52 -7.32
CA GLU A 68 3.53 -10.19 -7.95
C GLU A 68 4.95 -9.66 -8.17
N ARG A 69 5.59 -10.12 -9.24
CA ARG A 69 6.98 -9.72 -9.56
C ARG A 69 7.02 -8.31 -10.15
N HIS A 70 8.20 -7.67 -10.12
CA HIS A 70 8.41 -6.30 -10.61
C HIS A 70 7.44 -5.25 -10.02
N TYR A 71 6.91 -5.52 -8.83
CA TYR A 71 5.91 -4.70 -8.16
C TYR A 71 6.35 -3.24 -8.00
N ARG A 72 5.47 -2.33 -8.45
CA ARG A 72 5.60 -0.87 -8.37
C ARG A 72 4.26 -0.28 -7.97
N LEU A 73 4.22 0.48 -6.88
CA LEU A 73 3.00 0.98 -6.28
C LEU A 73 3.02 2.50 -6.16
N ILE A 74 1.88 3.11 -6.45
CA ILE A 74 1.58 4.50 -6.12
C ILE A 74 0.30 4.58 -5.29
N LYS A 75 0.27 5.43 -4.26
CA LYS A 75 -0.88 5.69 -3.39
C LYS A 75 -1.18 7.20 -3.39
N SER A 76 -2.46 7.53 -3.37
CA SER A 76 -2.98 8.90 -3.25
C SER A 76 -3.99 8.99 -2.12
N LEU A 77 -3.91 10.05 -1.32
CA LEU A 77 -4.86 10.35 -0.26
C LEU A 77 -6.22 10.70 -0.90
N TRP A 78 -7.28 9.97 -0.51
CA TRP A 78 -8.64 10.29 -0.95
C TRP A 78 -9.37 11.17 0.06
N ALA A 79 -9.39 10.73 1.32
CA ALA A 79 -10.02 11.44 2.43
C ALA A 79 -9.42 10.98 3.76
N PHE A 80 -9.63 11.76 4.82
CA PHE A 80 -9.25 11.36 6.17
C PHE A 80 -10.27 11.92 7.18
N HIS A 81 -10.38 11.25 8.32
CA HIS A 81 -11.18 11.73 9.45
C HIS A 81 -10.62 11.12 10.74
N GLU A 82 -10.22 11.98 11.69
CA GLU A 82 -9.63 11.58 12.98
C GLU A 82 -8.51 10.54 12.82
N ASN A 83 -8.77 9.28 13.15
CA ASN A 83 -7.82 8.17 13.06
C ASN A 83 -8.00 7.26 11.85
N ARG A 84 -8.72 7.73 10.83
CA ARG A 84 -9.00 6.99 9.60
C ARG A 84 -8.49 7.71 8.37
N ILE A 85 -7.99 6.93 7.41
CA ILE A 85 -7.54 7.41 6.11
C ILE A 85 -8.14 6.53 5.02
N ALA A 86 -8.74 7.14 4.01
CA ALA A 86 -9.15 6.50 2.78
C ALA A 86 -8.13 6.81 1.68
N VAL A 87 -7.71 5.78 0.95
CA VAL A 87 -6.61 5.83 -0.01
C VAL A 87 -7.04 5.20 -1.31
N ARG A 88 -6.71 5.87 -2.42
CA ARG A 88 -6.69 5.27 -3.76
C ARG A 88 -5.27 4.83 -4.06
N PHE A 89 -5.12 3.74 -4.80
CA PHE A 89 -3.80 3.29 -5.23
C PHE A 89 -3.87 2.50 -6.52
N ALA A 90 -2.75 2.47 -7.22
CA ALA A 90 -2.52 1.59 -8.35
C ALA A 90 -1.15 0.92 -8.20
N TYR A 91 -1.03 -0.33 -8.64
CA TYR A 91 0.27 -0.97 -8.74
C TYR A 91 0.39 -1.80 -10.01
N GLU A 92 1.59 -1.84 -10.57
CA GLU A 92 1.93 -2.65 -11.74
C GLU A 92 2.83 -3.80 -11.30
N TRP A 93 2.61 -4.96 -11.91
CA TRP A 93 3.36 -6.18 -11.61
C TRP A 93 3.29 -7.15 -12.78
N GLN A 94 4.21 -8.12 -12.80
CA GLN A 94 4.26 -9.19 -13.78
C GLN A 94 4.07 -10.54 -13.07
N ASP A 95 3.20 -11.39 -13.61
CA ASP A 95 3.06 -12.75 -13.10
C ASP A 95 4.19 -13.67 -13.58
N GLN A 96 4.15 -14.95 -13.18
CA GLN A 96 5.17 -15.93 -13.55
C GLN A 96 5.17 -16.30 -15.03
N ALA A 97 4.04 -16.14 -15.74
CA ALA A 97 3.92 -16.38 -17.17
C ALA A 97 4.43 -15.21 -18.02
N GLY A 98 4.78 -14.08 -17.39
CA GLY A 98 5.26 -12.88 -18.07
C GLY A 98 4.16 -11.88 -18.41
N GLN A 99 2.90 -12.16 -18.06
CA GLN A 99 1.80 -11.23 -18.27
C GLN A 99 1.89 -10.07 -17.28
N TRP A 100 1.75 -8.85 -17.80
CA TRP A 100 1.70 -7.63 -17.00
C TRP A 100 0.27 -7.31 -16.56
N TRP A 101 0.18 -6.77 -15.36
CA TRP A 101 -1.07 -6.42 -14.72
C TRP A 101 -0.96 -5.03 -14.12
N ARG A 102 -2.04 -4.26 -14.24
CA ARG A 102 -2.26 -3.06 -13.43
C ARG A 102 -3.43 -3.31 -12.50
N SER A 103 -3.15 -3.23 -11.22
CA SER A 103 -4.11 -3.42 -10.15
C SER A 103 -4.56 -2.08 -9.61
N TYR A 104 -5.85 -1.81 -9.65
CA TYR A 104 -6.47 -0.61 -9.08
C TYR A 104 -7.11 -0.94 -7.75
N GLY A 105 -6.90 -0.11 -6.75
CA GLY A 105 -7.35 -0.39 -5.40
C GLY A 105 -7.87 0.81 -4.63
N ASN A 106 -8.81 0.51 -3.74
CA ASN A 106 -9.21 1.37 -2.65
C ASN A 106 -8.92 0.66 -1.33
N GLU A 107 -8.26 1.37 -0.42
CA GLU A 107 -8.06 0.88 0.93
C GLU A 107 -8.45 1.90 1.99
N ASN A 108 -9.03 1.39 3.07
CA ASN A 108 -9.42 2.16 4.23
C ASN A 108 -8.66 1.67 5.44
N TRP A 109 -8.03 2.62 6.13
CA TRP A 109 -7.13 2.38 7.24
C TRP A 109 -7.72 2.95 8.51
N GLN A 110 -7.60 2.22 9.61
CA GLN A 110 -7.84 2.74 10.96
C GLN A 110 -6.59 2.56 11.80
N PHE A 111 -6.22 3.61 12.54
CA PHE A 111 -4.98 3.65 13.31
C PHE A 111 -5.25 3.65 14.82
N ALA A 112 -4.38 2.96 15.56
CA ALA A 112 -4.28 3.03 17.00
C ALA A 112 -3.56 4.33 17.43
N PRO A 113 -3.69 4.78 18.71
CA PRO A 113 -3.04 6.01 19.19
C PRO A 113 -1.52 6.02 19.09
N ASN A 114 -0.88 4.85 18.98
CA ASN A 114 0.56 4.73 18.79
C ASN A 114 1.03 4.97 17.34
N GLY A 115 0.09 5.12 16.39
CA GLY A 115 0.35 5.37 14.98
C GLY A 115 0.42 4.10 14.10
N GLN A 116 0.25 2.91 14.69
CA GLN A 116 0.15 1.66 13.93
C GLN A 116 -1.27 1.43 13.43
N MET A 117 -1.41 0.72 12.32
CA MET A 117 -2.69 0.42 11.70
C MET A 117 -3.34 -0.81 12.38
N SER A 118 -4.50 -0.60 13.01
CA SER A 118 -5.26 -1.65 13.69
C SER A 118 -6.27 -2.33 12.77
N SER A 119 -6.70 -1.67 11.68
CA SER A 119 -7.54 -2.28 10.66
C SER A 119 -7.20 -1.79 9.25
N ARG A 120 -7.23 -2.71 8.29
CA ARG A 120 -7.02 -2.45 6.86
C ARG A 120 -8.05 -3.17 6.00
N HIS A 121 -8.91 -2.43 5.33
CA HIS A 121 -9.84 -3.00 4.35
C HIS A 121 -9.41 -2.57 2.95
N ALA A 122 -9.05 -3.53 2.09
CA ALA A 122 -8.60 -3.26 0.73
C ALA A 122 -9.43 -4.04 -0.29
N SER A 123 -9.98 -3.33 -1.27
CA SER A 123 -10.64 -3.87 -2.45
C SER A 123 -9.77 -3.54 -3.66
N ILE A 124 -9.47 -4.54 -4.49
CA ILE A 124 -8.49 -4.43 -5.57
C ILE A 124 -9.00 -5.23 -6.77
N ASN A 125 -8.88 -4.65 -7.96
CA ASN A 125 -9.26 -5.24 -9.23
C ASN A 125 -8.07 -5.18 -10.19
N ASP A 126 -7.84 -6.26 -10.95
CA ASP A 126 -6.70 -6.40 -11.85
C ASP A 126 -7.14 -6.23 -13.30
N VAL A 127 -6.36 -5.46 -14.05
CA VAL A 127 -6.52 -5.25 -15.48
C VAL A 127 -5.25 -5.76 -16.17
N GLN A 128 -5.41 -6.61 -17.18
CA GLN A 128 -4.28 -7.02 -18.01
C GLN A 128 -3.78 -5.82 -18.82
N ILE A 129 -2.47 -5.65 -18.89
CA ILE A 129 -1.83 -4.63 -19.72
C ILE A 129 -0.67 -5.25 -20.50
N LEU A 130 -0.28 -4.61 -21.59
CA LEU A 130 0.97 -4.87 -22.28
C LEU A 130 2.15 -4.21 -21.54
N GLU A 131 3.37 -4.63 -21.84
CA GLU A 131 4.55 -4.05 -21.19
C GLU A 131 4.74 -2.57 -21.54
N GLU A 132 4.46 -2.20 -22.80
CA GLU A 132 4.52 -0.83 -23.30
C GLU A 132 3.45 0.11 -22.70
N GLU A 133 2.39 -0.44 -22.11
CA GLU A 133 1.34 0.35 -21.46
C GLU A 133 1.70 0.76 -20.04
N ARG A 134 2.81 0.26 -19.49
CA ARG A 134 3.28 0.55 -18.14
C ARG A 134 3.59 2.03 -17.95
N VAL A 135 3.18 2.57 -16.80
CA VAL A 135 3.45 3.97 -16.42
C VAL A 135 4.24 4.09 -15.12
N LEU A 136 4.36 3.00 -14.34
CA LEU A 136 5.07 3.00 -13.06
C LEU A 136 6.52 2.53 -13.25
N CYS A 137 7.30 3.34 -13.97
CA CYS A 137 8.66 3.01 -14.40
C CYS A 137 9.71 3.88 -13.72
N TRP A 138 10.12 3.52 -12.50
CA TRP A 138 11.26 4.13 -11.80
C TRP A 138 12.27 3.10 -11.28
N SER A 139 13.50 3.57 -11.07
CA SER A 139 14.60 2.81 -10.48
C SER A 139 14.62 2.95 -8.95
N GLY A 140 15.13 1.93 -8.25
CA GLY A 140 15.21 1.90 -6.79
C GLY A 140 13.98 1.29 -6.09
N GLU A 141 13.94 1.46 -4.77
CA GLU A 141 12.94 0.86 -3.88
C GLU A 141 11.81 1.82 -3.48
N SER A 142 11.92 3.10 -3.81
CA SER A 142 10.92 4.12 -3.47
C SER A 142 10.65 4.98 -4.69
N ARG A 143 9.41 5.44 -4.83
CA ARG A 143 9.04 6.32 -5.94
C ARG A 143 9.78 7.65 -5.76
N PRO A 144 10.48 8.18 -6.77
CA PRO A 144 11.14 9.48 -6.69
C PRO A 144 10.17 10.61 -6.29
N GLU A 145 10.67 11.67 -5.66
CA GLU A 145 9.83 12.80 -5.22
C GLU A 145 9.24 13.59 -6.40
N ASP A 146 9.98 13.66 -7.49
CA ASP A 146 9.59 14.33 -8.75
C ASP A 146 8.80 13.41 -9.69
N PHE A 147 8.55 12.16 -9.31
CA PHE A 147 7.75 11.24 -10.11
C PHE A 147 6.28 11.68 -10.10
N PRO A 148 5.60 11.71 -11.26
CA PRO A 148 4.20 12.12 -11.36
C PRO A 148 3.27 11.42 -10.36
N ASP A 149 2.28 12.14 -9.86
CA ASP A 149 1.26 11.56 -8.99
C ASP A 149 0.22 10.74 -9.78
N MET A 150 -0.71 10.13 -9.06
CA MET A 150 -1.68 9.21 -9.65
C MET A 150 -2.63 9.94 -10.61
N GLU A 151 -3.00 11.16 -10.27
CA GLU A 151 -3.89 12.02 -11.05
C GLU A 151 -3.23 12.47 -12.38
N VAL A 152 -1.95 12.87 -12.34
CA VAL A 152 -1.19 13.24 -13.55
C VAL A 152 -0.99 12.05 -14.48
N LEU A 153 -0.85 10.84 -13.94
CA LEU A 153 -0.75 9.60 -14.72
C LEU A 153 -2.09 9.10 -15.27
N GLY A 154 -3.22 9.73 -14.91
CA GLY A 154 -4.56 9.32 -15.33
C GLY A 154 -5.02 7.99 -14.71
N LEU A 155 -4.57 7.70 -13.48
CA LEU A 155 -4.86 6.46 -12.74
C LEU A 155 -5.96 6.62 -11.67
#